data_AF-A0A1F9MUK9-F1
#
_entry.id   AF-A0A1F9MUK9-F1
#
_cell.length_a   1.000
_cell.length_b   1.000
_cell.length_c   1.000
_cell.angle_alpha   90.00
_cell.angle_beta   90.00
_cell.angle_gamma   90.00
#
_symmetry.space_group_name_H-M   'P 1'
#
loop_
_entity.id
_entity.type
_entity.pdbx_description
1 polymer ?
#
loop_
_entity_poly.entity_id
_entity_poly.type
_entity_poly.pdbx_seq_one_letter_code
_entity_poly.pdbx_strand_id
1 'polypeptide(L)'
;MEFSSPLQDIRQSLHDLAQPLAAVTGLVDLMLLELDEQDPMLHEVQMISEQLEKVLQIVGEIRRIAREGSGGERMARPPQPAPAV
;
A
#
# COMPACT_ATOMS: atom_id res chain seq x y z
N MET A 1 -15.79 -12.36 -19.45
CA MET A 1 -15.42 -11.70 -18.19
C MET A 1 -14.02 -12.18 -17.87
N GLU A 2 -13.01 -11.31 -17.99
CA GLU A 2 -11.67 -11.65 -17.53
C GLU A 2 -11.72 -11.73 -16.01
N PHE A 3 -11.53 -12.92 -15.45
CA PHE A 3 -11.34 -13.08 -14.01
C PHE A 3 -9.95 -12.56 -13.68
N SER A 4 -9.87 -11.36 -13.11
CA SER A 4 -8.65 -10.92 -12.45
C SER A 4 -8.34 -11.88 -11.30
N SER A 5 -7.08 -12.27 -11.17
CA SER A 5 -6.64 -13.01 -9.99
C SER A 5 -6.91 -12.15 -8.75
N PRO A 6 -7.37 -12.71 -7.62
CA PRO A 6 -7.53 -11.97 -6.37
C PRO A 6 -6.28 -11.16 -5.97
N LEU A 7 -5.09 -11.64 -6.35
CA LEU A 7 -3.83 -10.91 -6.14
C LEU A 7 -3.69 -9.66 -7.01
N GLN A 8 -4.29 -9.63 -8.19
CA GLN A 8 -4.35 -8.44 -9.05
C GLN A 8 -5.32 -7.41 -8.47
N ASP A 9 -6.49 -7.83 -8.00
CA ASP A 9 -7.48 -6.95 -7.38
C ASP A 9 -6.98 -6.33 -6.08
N ILE A 10 -6.29 -7.13 -5.26
CA ILE A 10 -5.63 -6.65 -4.04
C ILE A 10 -4.54 -5.63 -4.38
N ARG A 11 -3.70 -5.89 -5.39
CA ARG A 11 -2.65 -4.94 -5.79
C ARG A 11 -3.22 -3.62 -6.28
N GLN A 12 -4.30 -3.66 -7.07
CA GLN A 12 -4.96 -2.46 -7.57
C GLN A 12 -5.57 -1.68 -6.40
N SER A 13 -6.34 -2.34 -5.54
CA SER A 13 -6.94 -1.71 -4.35
C SER A 13 -5.90 -1.07 -3.43
N LEU A 14 -4.76 -1.74 -3.21
CA LEU A 14 -3.66 -1.19 -2.39
C LEU A 14 -2.94 -0.01 -3.07
N HIS A 15 -2.88 0.00 -4.40
CA HIS A 15 -2.34 1.13 -5.13
C HIS A 15 -3.26 2.34 -5.02
N ASP A 16 -4.56 2.12 -5.22
CA ASP A 16 -5.59 3.15 -5.15
C ASP A 16 -5.74 3.71 -3.73
N LEU A 17 -5.48 2.89 -2.70
CA LEU A 17 -5.47 3.32 -1.29
C LEU A 17 -4.20 4.11 -0.92
N ALA A 18 -3.05 3.80 -1.52
CA ALA A 18 -1.79 4.43 -1.14
C ALA A 18 -1.77 5.94 -1.45
N GLN A 19 -2.38 6.36 -2.56
CA GLN A 19 -2.43 7.76 -2.97
C GLN A 19 -3.19 8.68 -2.00
N PRO A 20 -4.46 8.43 -1.65
CA PRO A 20 -5.18 9.25 -0.70
C PRO A 20 -4.56 9.18 0.70
N LEU A 21 -4.02 8.03 1.10
CA LEU A 21 -3.36 7.88 2.40
C LEU A 21 -2.09 8.75 2.50
N ALA A 22 -1.26 8.76 1.45
CA ALA A 22 -0.08 9.63 1.39
C ALA A 22 -0.47 11.12 1.38
N ALA A 23 -1.54 11.49 0.67
CA ALA A 23 -2.04 12.86 0.65
C ALA A 23 -2.52 13.31 2.04
N VAL A 24 -3.31 12.50 2.73
CA VAL A 24 -3.79 12.81 4.08
C VAL A 24 -2.62 12.89 5.07
N THR A 25 -1.65 11.98 4.98
CA THR A 25 -0.44 12.01 5.83
C THR A 25 0.32 13.32 5.65
N GLY A 26 0.58 13.72 4.40
CA GLY A 26 1.27 14.98 4.13
C GLY A 26 0.49 16.22 4.61
N LEU A 27 -0.84 16.21 4.53
CA LEU A 27 -1.66 17.30 5.06
C LEU A 27 -1.61 17.37 6.60
N VAL A 28 -1.65 16.23 7.28
CA VAL A 28 -1.51 16.16 8.74
C VAL A 28 -0.12 16.62 9.18
N ASP A 29 0.93 16.24 8.45
CA ASP A 29 2.30 16.69 8.75
C ASP A 29 2.44 18.21 8.56
N LEU A 30 1.80 18.79 7.53
CA LEU A 30 1.74 20.24 7.37
C LEU A 30 1.00 20.91 8.54
N MET A 31 -0.12 20.34 9.00
CA MET A 31 -0.82 20.85 10.17
C MET A 31 0.07 20.82 11.42
N LEU A 32 0.88 19.77 11.62
CA LEU A 32 1.83 19.70 12.74
C LEU A 32 2.89 20.80 12.69
N LEU A 33 3.33 21.22 11.50
CA LEU A 33 4.29 22.31 11.33
C LEU A 33 3.68 23.68 11.60
N GLU A 34 2.37 23.83 11.42
CA GLU A 34 1.64 25.08 11.60
C GLU A 34 1.11 25.28 13.03
N LEU A 35 0.99 24.20 13.81
CA LEU A 35 0.51 24.23 15.19
C LEU A 35 1.59 24.77 16.14
N ASP A 36 1.15 25.61 17.08
CA ASP A 36 1.99 26.06 18.20
C ASP A 36 2.15 24.94 19.23
N GLU A 37 3.27 24.92 19.96
CA GLU A 37 3.52 23.95 21.03
C GLU A 37 2.48 24.02 22.16
N GLN A 38 1.81 25.16 22.33
CA GLN A 38 0.75 25.35 23.31
C GLN A 38 -0.65 25.06 22.75
N ASP A 39 -0.77 24.70 21.47
CA ASP A 39 -2.06 24.41 20.88
C ASP A 39 -2.66 23.13 21.50
N PRO A 40 -3.89 23.20 22.05
CA PRO A 40 -4.51 22.07 22.69
C PRO A 40 -4.79 20.89 21.75
N MET A 41 -4.74 21.08 20.43
CA MET A 41 -4.94 20.03 19.42
C MET A 41 -3.64 19.34 18.99
N LEU A 42 -2.47 19.85 19.42
CA LEU A 42 -1.17 19.33 18.97
C LEU A 42 -1.04 17.83 19.25
N HIS A 43 -1.45 17.39 20.43
CA HIS A 43 -1.33 15.99 20.84
C HIS A 43 -2.22 15.08 19.98
N GLU A 44 -3.46 15.49 19.71
CA GLU A 44 -4.40 14.76 18.88
C GLU A 44 -3.89 14.62 17.45
N VAL A 45 -3.35 15.71 16.88
CA VAL A 45 -2.80 15.69 15.51
C VAL A 45 -1.54 14.82 15.44
N GLN A 46 -0.69 14.83 16.47
CA GLN A 46 0.47 13.92 16.57
C GLN A 46 0.02 12.46 16.59
N MET A 47 -0.97 12.11 17.40
CA MET A 47 -1.52 10.76 17.42
C MET A 47 -2.09 10.34 16.06
N ILE A 48 -2.75 11.24 15.34
CA ILE A 48 -3.27 10.97 13.99
C ILE A 48 -2.11 10.70 13.01
N SER A 49 -1.05 11.52 13.03
CA SER A 49 0.14 11.30 12.18
C SER A 49 0.77 9.92 12.44
N GLU A 50 0.99 9.56 13.71
CA GLU A 50 1.53 8.25 14.09
C GLU A 50 0.64 7.08 13.63
N GLN A 51 -0.69 7.23 13.70
CA GLN A 51 -1.62 6.22 13.22
C GLN A 51 -1.58 6.09 11.70
N LEU A 52 -1.49 7.20 10.97
CA LEU A 52 -1.38 7.20 9.51
C LEU A 52 -0.09 6.50 9.05
N GLU A 53 1.02 6.73 9.75
CA GLU A 53 2.29 6.04 9.48
C GLU A 53 2.16 4.52 9.66
N LYS A 54 1.48 4.07 10.73
CA LYS A 54 1.20 2.64 10.95
C LYS A 54 0.35 2.04 9.83
N VAL A 55 -0.66 2.77 9.33
CA VAL A 55 -1.48 2.30 8.21
C VAL A 55 -0.63 2.18 6.93
N LEU A 56 0.25 3.15 6.66
CA LEU A 56 1.18 3.08 5.52
C LEU A 56 2.09 1.86 5.60
N GLN A 57 2.62 1.55 6.78
CA GLN A 57 3.42 0.34 7.01
C GLN A 57 2.62 -0.93 6.71
N ILE A 58 1.39 -1.05 7.22
CA ILE A 58 0.52 -2.21 6.96
C ILE A 58 0.24 -2.36 5.46
N VAL A 59 -0.11 -1.27 4.77
CA VAL A 59 -0.34 -1.28 3.32
C VAL A 59 0.91 -1.72 2.57
N GLY A 60 2.09 -1.26 3.00
CA GLY A 60 3.39 -1.68 2.47
C GLY A 60 3.63 -3.18 2.59
N GLU A 61 3.37 -3.75 3.77
CA GLU A 61 3.52 -5.18 4.04
C GLU A 61 2.56 -6.03 3.19
N ILE A 62 1.29 -5.63 3.07
CA ILE A 62 0.33 -6.35 2.22
C ILE A 62 0.78 -6.29 0.75
N ARG A 63 1.30 -5.14 0.28
CA ARG A 63 1.86 -5.04 -1.08
C ARG A 63 3.07 -5.94 -1.28
N ARG A 64 3.92 -6.15 -0.25
CA ARG A 64 5.05 -7.11 -0.32
C ARG A 64 4.52 -8.53 -0.50
N ILE A 65 3.59 -8.96 0.37
CA ILE A 65 2.98 -10.29 0.33
C ILE A 65 2.31 -10.55 -1.03
N ALA A 66 1.56 -9.58 -1.55
CA ALA A 66 0.88 -9.72 -2.84
C ALA A 66 1.85 -9.87 -4.03
N ARG A 67 3.05 -9.27 -3.95
CA ARG A 67 4.11 -9.44 -4.96
C ARG A 67 4.77 -10.81 -4.84
N GLU A 68 5.12 -11.24 -3.64
CA GLU A 68 5.76 -12.52 -3.36
C GLU A 68 4.84 -13.70 -3.74
N GLY A 69 3.54 -13.61 -3.43
CA GLY A 69 2.54 -14.61 -3.80
C GLY A 69 2.39 -14.80 -5.31
N SER A 70 2.68 -13.76 -6.11
CA SER A 70 2.67 -13.84 -7.58
C SER A 70 3.93 -14.48 -8.18
N GLY A 71 5.01 -14.60 -7.39
CA GLY A 71 6.29 -15.18 -7.82
C GLY A 71 6.31 -16.71 -7.77
N GLY A 72 5.54 -17.32 -6.88
CA GLY A 72 5.47 -18.77 -6.70
C GLY A 72 4.81 -19.53 -7.86
N GLU A 73 3.86 -18.92 -8.57
CA GLU A 73 3.15 -19.56 -9.70
C GLU A 73 4.00 -19.62 -10.99
N ARG A 74 5.05 -18.80 -11.13
CA ARG A 74 5.88 -18.78 -12.33
C ARG A 74 6.83 -19.98 -12.45
N MET A 75 7.05 -20.73 -11.37
CA MET A 75 7.96 -21.88 -11.38
C MET A 75 7.26 -23.22 -11.74
N ALA A 76 5.94 -23.20 -11.95
CA ALA A 76 5.14 -24.38 -12.28
C ALA A 76 4.69 -24.47 -13.75
N ARG A 77 5.20 -23.61 -14.64
CA ARG A 77 4.92 -23.75 -16.08
C ARG A 77 6.04 -24.58 -16.72
N PRO A 78 5.78 -25.84 -17.14
CA PRO A 78 6.77 -26.61 -17.89
C PRO A 78 7.11 -25.87 -19.20
N PRO A 79 8.36 -26.00 -19.70
CA PRO A 79 8.75 -25.37 -20.95
C PRO A 79 7.82 -25.83 -22.08
N GLN A 80 7.25 -24.88 -22.81
CA GLN A 80 6.48 -25.18 -24.02
C GLN A 80 7.39 -25.91 -25.01
N PRO A 81 6.99 -27.07 -25.55
CA PRO A 81 7.78 -27.74 -26.57
C PRO A 81 7.84 -26.85 -27.82
N ALA A 82 9.06 -26.60 -28.29
CA ALA A 82 9.31 -25.90 -29.53
C ALA A 82 8.63 -26.62 -30.71
N PRO A 83 8.12 -25.89 -31.72
CA PRO A 83 7.45 -26.51 -32.86
C PRO A 83 8.45 -27.37 -33.63
N ALA A 84 8.10 -28.62 -33.89
CA ALA A 84 8.86 -29.51 -34.75
C ALA A 84 8.80 -28.98 -36.18
N VAL A 85 9.98 -28.76 -36.78
CA VAL A 85 10.19 -28.48 -38.20
C VAL A 85 10.03 -29.78 -38.99
#